data_AF-A0A832VMU4-F1
#
_entry.id   AF-A0A832VMU4-F1
#
_cell.length_a   1.000
_cell.length_b   1.000
_cell.length_c   1.000
_cell.angle_alpha   90.00
_cell.angle_beta   90.00
_cell.angle_gamma   90.00
#
_symmetry.space_group_name_H-M   'P 1'
#
loop_
_entity.id
_entity.type
_entity.pdbx_description
1 polymer ?
#
loop_
_entity_poly.entity_id
_entity_poly.type
_entity_poly.pdbx_seq_one_letter_code
_entity_poly.pdbx_strand_id
1 'polypeptide(L)'
;MNYRKPRSTEPVSNSPMSGQYRSVSVTKRPRGMCCAIIVMLLATSLVGCSGLSSTTPNARISADRQEINVGETVNFDARDSTTPDPTIIDEYRWNFGDGETRDTKQGIVAHTYEIAGYHEAEVMVVNDNGESDTASLAIFVNSPPTIELEMPTYIRAGDTARLDASGSIDPEGGTVEFIWDFDLGSDSDGDGDQANDADATSAFVDLTIESSGNRTGSVSVIDDKGAVDTMVWSLMVISRTFNVVWEEQHIRVEWSGYLEQGQSYEISHEPSAGARMIQVNATLILARDILPIMWPEDNFTLSLNVPETGWSIFASTHHDNLTENASASIDRGDMNSHPESDYTITADSSEGLVENLLNEPGERFGQGTWYWTITADQCDPDLPVDDVDPDQGNDWKLVVEFVILIPRVSEIGV
;
A
#
# COMPACT_ATOMS: atom_id res chain seq x y z
N MET A 1 -20.41 71.84 60.80
CA MET A 1 -21.30 72.61 61.70
C MET A 1 -21.91 73.73 60.86
N ASN A 2 -23.09 73.56 60.23
CA ASN A 2 -24.42 73.48 60.84
C ASN A 2 -24.69 74.71 61.73
N TYR A 3 -25.42 75.74 61.25
CA TYR A 3 -26.74 76.12 61.79
C TYR A 3 -27.36 77.43 61.25
N ARG A 4 -28.63 77.27 60.83
CA ARG A 4 -29.87 78.09 61.05
C ARG A 4 -29.94 79.56 60.55
N LYS A 5 -30.92 79.93 59.70
CA LYS A 5 -32.39 80.21 59.94
C LYS A 5 -32.61 81.35 60.96
N PRO A 6 -33.71 82.17 60.93
CA PRO A 6 -35.07 81.82 60.45
C PRO A 6 -36.01 82.96 59.89
N ARG A 7 -37.17 82.50 59.37
CA ARG A 7 -38.60 82.94 59.50
C ARG A 7 -39.09 84.41 59.37
N SER A 8 -39.99 84.56 58.37
CA SER A 8 -41.41 85.00 58.38
C SER A 8 -41.91 86.18 59.22
N THR A 9 -42.70 87.07 58.58
CA THR A 9 -44.01 87.61 59.07
C THR A 9 -44.68 88.49 57.99
N GLU A 10 -45.98 88.26 57.73
CA GLU A 10 -46.94 89.20 57.07
C GLU A 10 -47.44 90.26 58.11
N PRO A 11 -48.55 91.04 57.95
CA PRO A 11 -49.35 91.57 56.80
C PRO A 11 -49.66 93.11 56.94
N VAL A 12 -50.73 93.62 56.29
CA VAL A 12 -51.55 94.86 56.58
C VAL A 12 -51.22 96.07 55.67
N SER A 13 -52.12 96.89 55.09
CA SER A 13 -53.58 96.92 54.85
C SER A 13 -53.95 98.21 54.06
N ASN A 14 -55.19 98.26 53.53
CA ASN A 14 -56.05 99.42 53.20
C ASN A 14 -56.06 100.03 51.77
N SER A 15 -57.02 99.54 50.95
CA SER A 15 -58.25 100.20 50.40
C SER A 15 -58.36 101.75 50.40
N PRO A 16 -59.18 102.43 49.55
CA PRO A 16 -60.47 102.01 48.93
C PRO A 16 -60.63 102.32 47.41
N MET A 17 -61.48 101.69 46.60
CA MET A 17 -62.96 101.59 46.57
C MET A 17 -63.71 102.91 46.28
N SER A 18 -64.04 103.11 45.00
CA SER A 18 -65.20 103.84 44.45
C SER A 18 -65.33 103.35 42.98
N GLY A 19 -66.40 102.74 42.47
CA GLY A 19 -67.77 102.60 42.96
C GLY A 19 -68.73 103.30 42.02
N GLN A 20 -69.24 102.60 40.99
CA GLN A 20 -70.61 102.62 40.42
C GLN A 20 -70.59 102.14 38.95
N TYR A 21 -71.07 100.95 38.59
CA TYR A 21 -72.47 100.50 38.41
C TYR A 21 -73.32 101.26 37.38
N ARG A 22 -73.53 100.62 36.23
CA ARG A 22 -74.78 100.44 35.44
C ARG A 22 -74.40 100.08 34.00
N SER A 23 -75.11 99.26 33.23
CA SER A 23 -76.13 98.25 33.46
C SER A 23 -76.27 97.52 32.12
N VAL A 24 -76.26 96.19 32.19
CA VAL A 24 -76.76 95.15 31.27
C VAL A 24 -77.27 95.58 29.89
N SER A 25 -76.66 95.00 28.85
CA SER A 25 -77.33 94.65 27.59
C SER A 25 -77.04 93.19 27.25
N VAL A 26 -78.09 92.38 27.28
CA VAL A 26 -78.11 90.97 26.86
C VAL A 26 -78.03 90.92 25.34
N THR A 27 -76.98 90.31 24.78
CA THR A 27 -76.95 89.89 23.38
C THR A 27 -76.17 88.60 23.17
N LYS A 28 -76.91 87.59 22.71
CA LYS A 28 -76.53 86.42 21.88
C LYS A 28 -75.28 85.61 22.26
N ARG A 29 -75.53 84.40 22.76
CA ARG A 29 -74.63 83.23 22.64
C ARG A 29 -74.21 83.02 21.17
N PRO A 30 -72.91 82.95 20.84
CA PRO A 30 -72.48 82.25 19.65
C PRO A 30 -72.28 80.77 19.98
N ARG A 31 -73.02 79.93 19.27
CA ARG A 31 -72.73 78.50 19.10
C ARG A 31 -71.35 78.38 18.46
N GLY A 32 -70.30 78.23 19.28
CA GLY A 32 -68.92 78.12 18.79
C GLY A 32 -68.02 77.22 19.63
N MET A 33 -68.57 76.54 20.63
CA MET A 33 -67.77 75.76 21.60
C MET A 33 -67.85 74.24 21.40
N CYS A 34 -68.70 73.74 20.48
CA CYS A 34 -68.73 72.32 20.12
C CYS A 34 -67.85 71.98 18.90
N CYS A 35 -67.57 72.91 17.98
CA CYS A 35 -66.68 72.61 16.84
C CYS A 35 -65.19 72.64 17.22
N ALA A 36 -64.76 73.47 18.17
CA ALA A 36 -63.35 73.50 18.58
C ALA A 36 -62.93 72.25 19.38
N ILE A 37 -63.85 71.66 20.16
CA ILE A 37 -63.60 70.42 20.90
C ILE A 37 -63.67 69.20 19.98
N ILE A 38 -64.54 69.20 18.96
CA ILE A 38 -64.57 68.15 17.93
C ILE A 38 -63.35 68.22 17.01
N VAL A 39 -62.85 69.41 16.66
CA VAL A 39 -61.60 69.57 15.89
C VAL A 39 -60.35 69.28 16.73
N MET A 40 -60.33 69.56 18.04
CA MET A 40 -59.25 69.09 18.94
C MET A 40 -59.29 67.57 19.17
N LEU A 41 -60.47 66.96 19.32
CA LEU A 41 -60.61 65.49 19.47
C LEU A 41 -60.36 64.72 18.17
N LEU A 42 -60.60 65.33 17.00
CA LEU A 42 -60.20 64.78 15.69
C LEU A 42 -58.73 65.05 15.33
N ALA A 43 -58.08 66.05 15.96
CA ALA A 43 -56.64 66.27 15.83
C ALA A 43 -55.81 65.33 16.71
N THR A 44 -56.37 64.80 17.81
CA THR A 44 -55.71 63.75 18.62
C THR A 44 -55.82 62.34 18.02
N SER A 45 -56.66 62.13 17.01
CA SER A 45 -56.68 60.89 16.21
C SER A 45 -55.75 60.94 14.98
N LEU A 46 -55.04 62.04 14.76
CA LEU A 46 -54.04 62.21 13.70
C LEU A 46 -52.64 62.55 14.26
N VAL A 47 -52.36 62.18 15.52
CA VAL A 47 -50.99 61.85 15.89
C VAL A 47 -50.76 60.43 15.38
N GLY A 48 -50.62 60.30 14.05
CA GLY A 48 -49.97 59.13 13.50
C GLY A 48 -48.64 59.02 14.21
N CYS A 49 -48.33 57.84 14.78
CA CYS A 49 -46.99 57.50 15.23
C CYS A 49 -46.02 57.88 14.12
N SER A 50 -45.39 59.04 14.21
CA SER A 50 -44.24 59.37 13.39
C SER A 50 -43.16 58.40 13.83
N GLY A 51 -42.97 57.38 13.01
CA GLY A 51 -42.09 56.25 13.20
C GLY A 51 -40.69 56.71 13.60
N LEU A 52 -40.36 56.44 14.86
CA LEU A 52 -38.99 56.41 15.37
C LEU A 52 -38.59 54.97 15.74
N SER A 53 -39.44 53.98 15.44
CA SER A 53 -39.05 52.58 15.51
C SER A 53 -38.18 52.30 14.30
N SER A 54 -36.95 51.83 14.53
CA SER A 54 -36.10 51.33 13.45
C SER A 54 -36.85 50.19 12.75
N THR A 55 -36.92 50.27 11.44
CA THR A 55 -37.54 49.27 10.55
C THR A 55 -36.49 48.42 9.85
N THR A 56 -35.21 48.67 10.14
CA THR A 56 -34.06 47.91 9.67
C THR A 56 -34.12 46.45 10.15
N PRO A 57 -33.92 45.47 9.25
CA PRO A 57 -33.75 44.08 9.62
C PRO A 57 -32.61 43.85 10.64
N ASN A 58 -32.59 42.66 11.24
CA ASN A 58 -31.51 42.11 12.03
C ASN A 58 -31.09 40.79 11.38
N ALA A 59 -30.00 40.83 10.63
CA ALA A 59 -29.50 39.70 9.88
C ALA A 59 -28.82 38.69 10.82
N ARG A 60 -29.07 37.40 10.57
CA ARG A 60 -28.39 36.28 11.22
C ARG A 60 -28.02 35.26 10.17
N ILE A 61 -26.86 34.66 10.34
CA ILE A 61 -26.35 33.60 9.48
C ILE A 61 -25.80 32.47 10.35
N SER A 62 -26.02 31.25 9.90
CA SER A 62 -25.41 30.03 10.43
C SER A 62 -25.05 29.10 9.28
N ALA A 63 -24.13 28.19 9.53
CA ALA A 63 -23.72 27.16 8.58
C ALA A 63 -23.64 25.81 9.29
N ASP A 64 -23.81 24.72 8.54
CA ASP A 64 -23.65 23.35 9.05
C ASP A 64 -22.20 22.99 9.37
N ARG A 65 -21.24 23.56 8.63
CA ARG A 65 -19.79 23.45 8.86
C ARG A 65 -19.10 24.80 8.64
N GLN A 66 -17.95 24.98 9.28
CA GLN A 66 -17.09 26.16 9.12
C GLN A 66 -15.65 25.82 8.75
N GLU A 67 -15.29 24.54 8.85
CA GLU A 67 -14.04 23.97 8.34
C GLU A 67 -14.45 22.84 7.38
N ILE A 68 -14.00 22.94 6.14
CA ILE A 68 -14.28 21.98 5.07
C ILE A 68 -13.03 21.79 4.20
N ASN A 69 -13.01 20.73 3.39
CA ASN A 69 -11.99 20.53 2.36
C ASN A 69 -12.44 21.17 1.03
N VAL A 70 -11.49 21.48 0.14
CA VAL A 70 -11.80 21.92 -1.23
C VAL A 70 -12.78 20.97 -1.92
N GLY A 71 -13.78 21.52 -2.60
CA GLY A 71 -14.83 20.78 -3.31
C GLY A 71 -16.02 20.38 -2.43
N GLU A 72 -15.97 20.60 -1.12
CA GLU A 72 -17.09 20.33 -0.22
C GLU A 72 -18.16 21.43 -0.26
N THR A 73 -19.39 21.02 0.07
CA THR A 73 -20.56 21.90 0.12
C THR A 73 -20.89 22.31 1.55
N VAL A 74 -21.11 23.61 1.76
CA VAL A 74 -21.62 24.21 3.00
C VAL A 74 -23.08 24.61 2.80
N ASN A 75 -23.94 24.28 3.78
CA ASN A 75 -25.33 24.71 3.81
C ASN A 75 -25.47 25.90 4.76
N PHE A 76 -25.89 27.04 4.23
CA PHE A 76 -26.14 28.27 4.98
C PHE A 76 -27.62 28.44 5.29
N ASP A 77 -27.88 28.97 6.49
CA ASP A 77 -29.22 29.24 7.01
C ASP A 77 -29.28 30.61 7.69
N ALA A 78 -30.13 31.48 7.16
CA ALA A 78 -30.41 32.82 7.66
C ALA A 78 -31.86 32.98 8.15
N ARG A 79 -32.61 31.88 8.32
CA ARG A 79 -34.04 31.92 8.72
C ARG A 79 -34.27 32.50 10.12
N ASP A 80 -33.23 32.55 10.95
CA ASP A 80 -33.27 33.20 12.27
C ASP A 80 -33.19 34.74 12.20
N SER A 81 -33.03 35.30 11.01
CA SER A 81 -33.09 36.76 10.78
C SER A 81 -34.48 37.29 11.12
N THR A 82 -34.55 38.53 11.60
CA THR A 82 -35.83 39.16 11.99
C THR A 82 -35.94 40.56 11.41
N THR A 83 -37.15 41.07 11.24
CA THR A 83 -37.40 42.47 10.87
C THR A 83 -38.53 43.05 11.71
N PRO A 84 -38.48 44.33 12.13
CA PRO A 84 -39.52 44.93 12.98
C PRO A 84 -40.87 45.08 12.26
N ASP A 85 -41.97 44.87 13.01
CA ASP A 85 -43.32 45.16 12.51
C ASP A 85 -43.44 46.65 12.10
N PRO A 86 -44.11 46.98 10.97
CA PRO A 86 -44.97 46.12 10.14
C PRO A 86 -44.28 45.51 8.91
N THR A 87 -42.94 45.42 8.88
CA THR A 87 -42.19 44.95 7.71
C THR A 87 -42.10 43.43 7.64
N ILE A 88 -41.82 42.89 6.46
CA ILE A 88 -41.50 41.47 6.25
C ILE A 88 -40.17 41.34 5.53
N ILE A 89 -39.43 40.27 5.78
CA ILE A 89 -38.22 39.97 4.99
C ILE A 89 -38.68 39.59 3.57
N ASP A 90 -38.23 40.34 2.59
CA ASP A 90 -38.52 40.09 1.18
C ASP A 90 -37.44 39.24 0.53
N GLU A 91 -36.15 39.46 0.81
CA GLU A 91 -35.05 38.81 0.09
C GLU A 91 -33.81 38.59 0.96
N TYR A 92 -33.08 37.51 0.68
CA TYR A 92 -31.76 37.23 1.21
C TYR A 92 -30.78 37.20 0.05
N ARG A 93 -29.79 38.10 0.07
CA ARG A 93 -28.72 38.16 -0.93
C ARG A 93 -27.44 37.64 -0.30
N TRP A 94 -26.86 36.63 -0.91
CA TRP A 94 -25.70 35.91 -0.41
C TRP A 94 -24.47 36.29 -1.23
N ASN A 95 -23.36 36.49 -0.54
CA ASN A 95 -22.02 36.59 -1.11
C ASN A 95 -21.13 35.60 -0.36
N PHE A 96 -20.54 34.64 -1.05
CA PHE A 96 -19.78 33.58 -0.38
C PHE A 96 -18.32 33.94 -0.14
N GLY A 97 -17.87 35.13 -0.56
CA GLY A 97 -16.49 35.58 -0.34
C GLY A 97 -15.47 34.95 -1.30
N ASP A 98 -15.92 34.22 -2.32
CA ASP A 98 -15.12 33.64 -3.42
C ASP A 98 -15.44 34.29 -4.78
N GLY A 99 -16.31 35.31 -4.78
CA GLY A 99 -16.79 35.98 -5.99
C GLY A 99 -18.14 35.46 -6.50
N GLU A 100 -18.67 34.37 -5.93
CA GLU A 100 -20.03 33.92 -6.21
C GLU A 100 -21.07 34.60 -5.30
N THR A 101 -22.24 34.85 -5.88
CA THR A 101 -23.39 35.43 -5.18
C THR A 101 -24.67 34.72 -5.57
N ARG A 102 -25.63 34.62 -4.65
CA ARG A 102 -26.95 34.03 -4.91
C ARG A 102 -28.05 34.79 -4.18
N ASP A 103 -29.23 34.89 -4.77
CA ASP A 103 -30.40 35.47 -4.13
C ASP A 103 -31.44 34.39 -3.81
N THR A 104 -32.02 34.43 -2.62
CA THR A 104 -33.04 33.47 -2.18
C THR A 104 -34.17 34.16 -1.46
N LYS A 105 -35.37 33.57 -1.52
CA LYS A 105 -36.54 34.01 -0.75
C LYS A 105 -36.73 33.22 0.56
N GLN A 106 -36.16 32.01 0.64
CA GLN A 106 -36.36 31.10 1.78
C GLN A 106 -35.31 31.28 2.90
N GLY A 107 -34.22 31.99 2.64
CA GLY A 107 -33.14 32.17 3.62
C GLY A 107 -32.25 30.93 3.81
N ILE A 108 -32.25 30.00 2.86
CA ILE A 108 -31.36 28.82 2.86
C ILE A 108 -30.68 28.69 1.50
N VAL A 109 -29.41 28.32 1.49
CA VAL A 109 -28.62 28.11 0.27
C VAL A 109 -27.48 27.13 0.52
N ALA A 110 -27.14 26.31 -0.48
CA ALA A 110 -25.94 25.48 -0.48
C ALA A 110 -24.89 26.11 -1.38
N HIS A 111 -23.62 26.02 -1.00
CA HIS A 111 -22.50 26.53 -1.79
C HIS A 111 -21.27 25.62 -1.70
N THR A 112 -20.59 25.44 -2.81
CA THR A 112 -19.38 24.60 -2.92
C THR A 112 -18.18 25.50 -3.08
N TYR A 113 -17.15 25.31 -2.25
CA TYR A 113 -15.92 26.10 -2.32
C TYR A 113 -14.83 25.33 -3.07
N GLU A 114 -14.35 25.88 -4.17
CA GLU A 114 -13.33 25.26 -5.05
C GLU A 114 -11.91 25.80 -4.80
N ILE A 115 -11.78 26.83 -3.97
CA ILE A 115 -10.51 27.50 -3.67
C ILE A 115 -10.28 27.39 -2.18
N ALA A 116 -9.07 26.99 -1.80
CA ALA A 116 -8.67 26.93 -0.40
C ALA A 116 -8.43 28.33 0.21
N GLY A 117 -8.53 28.41 1.53
CA GLY A 117 -8.31 29.61 2.32
C GLY A 117 -9.55 30.04 3.10
N TYR A 118 -9.49 31.26 3.64
CA TYR A 118 -10.59 31.84 4.39
C TYR A 118 -11.53 32.61 3.46
N HIS A 119 -12.81 32.27 3.52
CA HIS A 119 -13.89 32.95 2.82
C HIS A 119 -14.85 33.57 3.83
N GLU A 120 -15.16 34.85 3.65
CA GLU A 120 -16.18 35.54 4.45
C GLU A 120 -17.53 35.45 3.74
N ALA A 121 -18.35 34.49 4.16
CA ALA A 121 -19.72 34.35 3.66
C ALA A 121 -20.62 35.39 4.33
N GLU A 122 -21.26 36.24 3.54
CA GLU A 122 -22.14 37.31 3.97
C GLU A 122 -23.57 37.07 3.46
N VAL A 123 -24.55 37.33 4.31
CA VAL A 123 -25.96 37.48 3.91
C VAL A 123 -26.43 38.90 4.17
N MET A 124 -27.01 39.52 3.15
CA MET A 124 -27.76 40.76 3.25
C MET A 124 -29.25 40.44 3.26
N VAL A 125 -29.92 40.77 4.37
CA VAL A 125 -31.35 40.56 4.55
C VAL A 125 -32.07 41.84 4.22
N VAL A 126 -32.98 41.81 3.25
CA VAL A 126 -33.72 42.98 2.76
C VAL A 126 -35.20 42.84 3.09
N ASN A 127 -35.81 43.87 3.69
CA ASN A 127 -37.25 43.90 3.93
C ASN A 127 -38.04 44.48 2.74
N ASP A 128 -39.36 44.41 2.81
CA ASP A 128 -40.30 44.92 1.80
C ASP A 128 -40.29 46.45 1.62
N ASN A 129 -39.68 47.19 2.55
CA ASN A 129 -39.41 48.62 2.43
C ASN A 129 -38.04 48.95 1.79
N GLY A 130 -37.23 47.93 1.46
CA GLY A 130 -35.90 48.09 0.87
C GLY A 130 -34.80 48.42 1.87
N GLU A 131 -35.06 48.35 3.18
CA GLU A 131 -34.02 48.45 4.21
C GLU A 131 -33.31 47.11 4.36
N SER A 132 -32.05 47.16 4.79
CA SER A 132 -31.23 45.95 4.90
C SER A 132 -30.29 45.97 6.09
N ASP A 133 -29.89 44.78 6.48
CA ASP A 133 -28.83 44.51 7.44
C ASP A 133 -28.00 43.30 6.94
N THR A 134 -26.75 43.19 7.42
CA THR A 134 -25.79 42.19 6.96
C THR A 134 -25.23 41.39 8.11
N ALA A 135 -25.05 40.09 7.91
CA ALA A 135 -24.33 39.22 8.82
C ALA A 135 -23.31 38.38 8.05
N SER A 136 -22.11 38.22 8.61
CA SER A 136 -21.05 37.42 8.01
C SER A 136 -20.60 36.25 8.90
N LEU A 137 -20.05 35.23 8.26
CA LEU A 137 -19.46 34.05 8.87
C LEU A 137 -18.21 33.65 8.09
N ALA A 138 -17.11 33.40 8.79
CA ALA A 138 -15.89 32.88 8.17
C ALA A 138 -16.00 31.37 7.96
N ILE A 139 -15.70 30.93 6.73
CA ILE A 139 -15.52 29.54 6.35
C ILE A 139 -14.05 29.33 6.00
N PHE A 140 -13.43 28.34 6.62
CA PHE A 140 -12.09 27.90 6.28
C PHE A 140 -12.17 26.68 5.36
N VAL A 141 -11.51 26.77 4.21
CA VAL A 141 -11.43 25.71 3.20
C VAL A 141 -10.00 25.22 3.17
N ASN A 142 -9.79 23.98 3.61
CA ASN A 142 -8.50 23.32 3.73
C ASN A 142 -8.00 22.83 2.36
N SER A 143 -6.72 23.06 2.07
CA SER A 143 -6.08 22.58 0.84
C SER A 143 -5.74 21.09 0.97
N PRO A 144 -5.74 20.31 -0.13
CA PRO A 144 -5.11 19.00 -0.09
C PRO A 144 -3.59 19.12 0.14
N PRO A 145 -2.95 18.09 0.70
CA PRO A 145 -1.49 18.02 0.80
C PRO A 145 -0.79 18.20 -0.54
N THR A 146 0.46 18.68 -0.50
CA THR A 146 1.35 18.69 -1.67
C THR A 146 2.35 17.55 -1.55
N ILE A 147 2.30 16.61 -2.50
CA ILE A 147 3.21 15.45 -2.54
C ILE A 147 4.55 15.83 -3.17
N GLU A 148 5.64 15.54 -2.47
CA GLU A 148 7.00 15.58 -3.00
C GLU A 148 7.63 14.19 -2.89
N LEU A 149 7.76 13.50 -4.04
CA LEU A 149 8.26 12.13 -4.13
C LEU A 149 9.62 12.08 -4.83
N GLU A 150 10.64 11.61 -4.11
CA GLU A 150 11.96 11.30 -4.64
C GLU A 150 12.14 9.79 -4.80
N MET A 151 12.46 9.33 -6.01
CA MET A 151 12.72 7.91 -6.27
C MET A 151 13.59 7.72 -7.53
N PRO A 152 14.31 6.59 -7.66
CA PRO A 152 15.01 6.27 -8.91
C PRO A 152 14.01 6.01 -10.05
N THR A 153 14.42 6.29 -11.29
CA THR A 153 13.63 5.97 -12.48
C THR A 153 13.79 4.51 -12.91
N TYR A 154 14.92 3.89 -12.57
CA TYR A 154 15.18 2.47 -12.79
C TYR A 154 16.12 1.87 -11.75
N ILE A 155 16.00 0.56 -11.53
CA ILE A 155 16.90 -0.28 -10.73
C ILE A 155 17.15 -1.61 -11.44
N ARG A 156 18.15 -2.39 -11.04
CA ARG A 156 18.30 -3.78 -11.49
C ARG A 156 17.47 -4.71 -10.62
N ALA A 157 17.08 -5.86 -11.16
CA ALA A 157 16.45 -6.94 -10.40
C ALA A 157 17.28 -7.29 -9.15
N GLY A 158 16.62 -7.40 -8.00
CA GLY A 158 17.23 -7.65 -6.69
C GLY A 158 17.94 -6.44 -6.06
N ASP A 159 18.07 -5.29 -6.75
CA ASP A 159 18.50 -4.04 -6.10
C ASP A 159 17.32 -3.44 -5.31
N THR A 160 17.62 -2.63 -4.30
CA THR A 160 16.63 -1.91 -3.49
C THR A 160 16.43 -0.50 -4.05
N ALA A 161 15.18 -0.12 -4.34
CA ALA A 161 14.77 1.24 -4.64
C ALA A 161 14.26 1.93 -3.38
N ARG A 162 14.80 3.10 -3.06
CA ARG A 162 14.24 3.97 -2.03
C ARG A 162 13.22 4.92 -2.66
N LEU A 163 12.01 4.91 -2.12
CA LEU A 163 10.93 5.84 -2.45
C LEU A 163 10.75 6.74 -1.23
N ASP A 164 10.95 8.04 -1.39
CA ASP A 164 10.96 9.01 -0.29
C ASP A 164 9.94 10.11 -0.55
N ALA A 165 8.84 10.10 0.21
CA ALA A 165 7.79 11.11 0.16
C ALA A 165 7.90 12.12 1.32
N SER A 166 9.00 12.09 2.09
CA SER A 166 9.12 12.88 3.34
C SER A 166 9.18 14.39 3.14
N GLY A 167 9.36 14.87 1.90
CA GLY A 167 9.23 16.28 1.54
C GLY A 167 7.79 16.77 1.44
N SER A 168 6.80 15.87 1.49
CA SER A 168 5.38 16.22 1.36
C SER A 168 4.91 17.06 2.55
N ILE A 169 4.04 18.03 2.27
CA ILE A 169 3.56 19.01 3.26
C ILE A 169 2.06 19.23 3.16
N ASP A 170 1.44 19.58 4.28
CA ASP A 170 0.18 20.31 4.28
C ASP A 170 0.49 21.82 4.08
N PRO A 171 -0.09 22.48 3.05
CA PRO A 171 0.03 23.92 2.85
C PRO A 171 -0.35 24.78 4.07
N GLU A 172 -1.25 24.29 4.93
CA GLU A 172 -1.67 24.98 6.15
C GLU A 172 -0.85 24.64 7.40
N GLY A 173 0.15 23.77 7.25
CA GLY A 173 1.16 23.48 8.26
C GLY A 173 0.76 22.41 9.28
N GLY A 174 -0.31 21.67 9.00
CA GLY A 174 -0.72 20.45 9.69
C GLY A 174 0.25 19.29 9.48
N THR A 175 -0.03 18.20 10.18
CA THR A 175 0.75 16.96 10.06
C THR A 175 0.20 16.12 8.92
N VAL A 176 1.10 15.44 8.19
CA VAL A 176 0.72 14.52 7.12
C VAL A 176 1.02 13.07 7.48
N GLU A 177 0.16 12.18 6.99
CA GLU A 177 0.30 10.72 7.04
C GLU A 177 0.46 10.17 5.62
N PHE A 178 1.12 9.02 5.49
CA PHE A 178 1.44 8.39 4.21
C PHE A 178 0.76 7.03 4.11
N ILE A 179 0.26 6.71 2.94
CA ILE A 179 -0.23 5.38 2.58
C ILE A 179 0.40 5.01 1.24
N TRP A 180 1.14 3.91 1.22
CA TRP A 180 1.74 3.36 0.02
C TRP A 180 0.97 2.14 -0.47
N ASP A 181 0.81 2.06 -1.78
CA ASP A 181 0.28 0.92 -2.50
C ASP A 181 1.31 0.58 -3.58
N PHE A 182 1.91 -0.61 -3.52
CA PHE A 182 2.94 -1.06 -4.47
C PHE A 182 2.36 -1.84 -5.66
N ASP A 183 1.07 -2.19 -5.62
CA ASP A 183 0.43 -3.07 -6.59
C ASP A 183 -1.06 -2.75 -6.86
N LEU A 184 -1.33 -1.55 -7.38
CA LEU A 184 -2.61 -0.95 -7.86
C LEU A 184 -3.71 -1.83 -8.52
N GLY A 185 -3.47 -3.11 -8.80
CA GLY A 185 -4.46 -4.08 -9.28
C GLY A 185 -4.72 -5.25 -8.34
N SER A 186 -4.12 -5.26 -7.15
CA SER A 186 -4.36 -6.23 -6.08
C SER A 186 -5.30 -5.65 -5.04
N ASP A 187 -6.06 -6.52 -4.39
CA ASP A 187 -6.93 -6.20 -3.26
C ASP A 187 -6.51 -7.16 -2.14
N SER A 188 -5.46 -6.80 -1.41
CA SER A 188 -4.82 -7.70 -0.44
C SER A 188 -5.65 -7.84 0.85
N ASP A 189 -6.50 -6.87 1.18
CA ASP A 189 -7.37 -6.91 2.36
C ASP A 189 -8.77 -7.51 2.07
N GLY A 190 -9.13 -7.61 0.79
CA GLY A 190 -10.34 -8.27 0.30
C GLY A 190 -11.61 -7.45 0.53
N ASP A 191 -11.51 -6.13 0.70
CA ASP A 191 -12.64 -5.24 0.92
C ASP A 191 -13.39 -4.86 -0.38
N GLY A 192 -12.80 -5.19 -1.54
CA GLY A 192 -13.34 -4.94 -2.87
C GLY A 192 -12.91 -3.63 -3.51
N ASP A 193 -12.04 -2.85 -2.88
CA ASP A 193 -11.47 -1.59 -3.38
C ASP A 193 -9.94 -1.69 -3.54
N GLN A 194 -9.50 -2.11 -4.73
CA GLN A 194 -8.07 -2.24 -5.08
C GLN A 194 -7.25 -0.95 -4.95
N ALA A 195 -7.88 0.22 -4.77
CA ALA A 195 -7.20 1.50 -4.72
C ALA A 195 -6.91 1.99 -3.29
N ASN A 196 -7.34 1.26 -2.27
CA ASN A 196 -7.17 1.65 -0.86
C ASN A 196 -6.25 0.70 -0.06
N ASP A 197 -5.51 -0.17 -0.76
CA ASP A 197 -4.67 -1.19 -0.16
C ASP A 197 -3.35 -0.59 0.36
N ALA A 198 -3.16 -0.65 1.68
CA ALA A 198 -2.02 -0.03 2.34
C ALA A 198 -0.91 -1.05 2.62
N ASP A 199 0.14 -1.03 1.80
CA ASP A 199 1.34 -1.85 1.99
C ASP A 199 2.31 -1.26 3.02
N ALA A 200 2.38 0.07 3.11
CA ALA A 200 3.25 0.77 4.05
C ALA A 200 2.71 2.16 4.42
N THR A 201 3.17 2.71 5.54
CA THR A 201 2.71 4.03 6.04
C THR A 201 3.82 4.97 6.48
N SER A 202 5.09 4.59 6.27
CA SER A 202 6.23 5.44 6.58
C SER A 202 6.43 6.53 5.52
N ALA A 203 7.07 7.64 5.89
CA ALA A 203 7.38 8.73 4.95
C ALA A 203 8.34 8.32 3.81
N PHE A 204 9.10 7.24 3.99
CA PHE A 204 9.92 6.62 2.95
C PHE A 204 9.86 5.10 3.08
N VAL A 205 10.11 4.40 1.97
CA VAL A 205 10.12 2.93 1.89
C VAL A 205 11.31 2.47 1.06
N ASP A 206 11.93 1.37 1.49
CA ASP A 206 12.97 0.66 0.74
C ASP A 206 12.35 -0.61 0.13
N LEU A 207 12.19 -0.62 -1.20
CA LEU A 207 11.52 -1.68 -1.95
C LEU A 207 12.53 -2.51 -2.76
N THR A 208 12.62 -3.81 -2.49
CA THR A 208 13.45 -4.74 -3.27
C THR A 208 12.57 -5.53 -4.24
N ILE A 209 12.93 -5.52 -5.53
CA ILE A 209 12.12 -6.13 -6.59
C ILE A 209 12.96 -7.16 -7.35
N GLU A 210 12.63 -8.43 -7.16
CA GLU A 210 13.41 -9.57 -7.68
C GLU A 210 13.24 -9.82 -9.17
N SER A 211 12.14 -9.36 -9.78
CA SER A 211 11.85 -9.62 -11.20
C SER A 211 11.84 -8.35 -12.02
N SER A 212 12.45 -8.43 -13.20
CA SER A 212 12.46 -7.33 -14.16
C SER A 212 11.07 -7.04 -14.72
N GLY A 213 10.86 -5.80 -15.15
CA GLY A 213 9.58 -5.29 -15.62
C GLY A 213 9.29 -3.88 -15.10
N ASN A 214 8.25 -3.26 -15.67
CA ASN A 214 7.75 -1.98 -15.16
C ASN A 214 6.88 -2.22 -13.93
N ARG A 215 7.07 -1.41 -12.90
CA ARG A 215 6.31 -1.44 -11.64
C ARG A 215 5.59 -0.13 -11.48
N THR A 216 4.35 -0.20 -11.04
CA THR A 216 3.49 0.96 -10.82
C THR A 216 2.84 0.82 -9.47
N GLY A 217 2.87 1.89 -8.70
CA GLY A 217 2.20 1.98 -7.42
C GLY A 217 1.74 3.41 -7.17
N SER A 218 1.21 3.67 -5.99
CA SER A 218 0.85 5.02 -5.56
C SER A 218 1.36 5.34 -4.16
N VAL A 219 1.40 6.63 -3.87
CA VAL A 219 1.48 7.16 -2.51
C VAL A 219 0.35 8.15 -2.33
N SER A 220 -0.45 7.94 -1.30
CA SER A 220 -1.46 8.87 -0.84
C SER A 220 -0.95 9.60 0.40
N VAL A 221 -1.10 10.92 0.42
CA VAL A 221 -0.74 11.77 1.55
C VAL A 221 -2.02 12.40 2.09
N ILE A 222 -2.21 12.26 3.40
CA ILE A 222 -3.43 12.66 4.11
C ILE A 222 -3.05 13.68 5.18
N ASP A 223 -3.73 14.81 5.26
CA ASP A 223 -3.52 15.79 6.34
C ASP A 223 -4.37 15.51 7.61
N ASP A 224 -4.23 16.37 8.62
CA ASP A 224 -4.97 16.28 9.88
C ASP A 224 -6.46 16.67 9.77
N LYS A 225 -6.89 17.16 8.61
CA LYS A 225 -8.29 17.48 8.27
C LYS A 225 -8.92 16.42 7.35
N GLY A 226 -8.15 15.40 6.97
CA GLY A 226 -8.58 14.29 6.14
C GLY A 226 -8.66 14.62 4.65
N ALA A 227 -8.09 15.75 4.20
CA ALA A 227 -7.89 15.94 2.76
C ALA A 227 -6.76 15.03 2.28
N VAL A 228 -6.92 14.52 1.05
CA VAL A 228 -6.03 13.52 0.46
C VAL A 228 -5.56 14.01 -0.89
N ASP A 229 -4.28 13.86 -1.15
CA ASP A 229 -3.72 13.85 -2.51
C ASP A 229 -3.08 12.49 -2.78
N THR A 230 -3.04 12.07 -4.04
CA THR A 230 -2.49 10.77 -4.44
C THR A 230 -1.61 10.92 -5.68
N MET A 231 -0.38 10.41 -5.59
CA MET A 231 0.58 10.40 -6.70
C MET A 231 0.84 8.96 -7.15
N VAL A 232 0.62 8.68 -8.44
CA VAL A 232 1.02 7.42 -9.06
C VAL A 232 2.46 7.53 -9.54
N TRP A 233 3.27 6.52 -9.24
CA TRP A 233 4.66 6.43 -9.65
C TRP A 233 4.94 5.20 -10.52
N SER A 234 6.07 5.23 -11.22
CA SER A 234 6.52 4.13 -12.08
C SER A 234 8.02 3.90 -11.95
N LEU A 235 8.41 2.65 -11.78
CA LEU A 235 9.80 2.22 -11.61
C LEU A 235 10.14 1.12 -12.62
N MET A 236 11.16 1.33 -13.44
CA MET A 236 11.63 0.30 -14.38
C MET A 236 12.66 -0.62 -13.72
N VAL A 237 12.35 -1.91 -13.61
CA VAL A 237 13.30 -2.91 -13.12
C VAL A 237 13.94 -3.61 -14.32
N ILE A 238 15.25 -3.51 -14.48
CA ILE A 238 15.99 -4.12 -15.58
C ILE A 238 16.67 -5.42 -15.14
N SER A 239 16.82 -6.36 -16.07
CA SER A 239 17.57 -7.59 -15.85
C SER A 239 19.07 -7.30 -15.65
N ARG A 240 19.79 -8.24 -15.01
CA ARG A 240 21.25 -8.22 -14.93
C ARG A 240 21.86 -8.96 -16.11
N THR A 241 23.11 -8.65 -16.43
CA THR A 241 23.88 -9.35 -17.47
C THR A 241 24.93 -10.24 -16.82
N PHE A 242 25.00 -11.49 -17.25
CA PHE A 242 25.93 -12.49 -16.71
C PHE A 242 26.77 -13.11 -17.82
N ASN A 243 28.03 -13.41 -17.52
CA ASN A 243 28.86 -14.33 -18.30
C ASN A 243 28.66 -15.75 -17.78
N VAL A 244 28.45 -16.69 -18.69
CA VAL A 244 28.29 -18.12 -18.39
C VAL A 244 29.49 -18.87 -18.92
N VAL A 245 30.17 -19.61 -18.03
CA VAL A 245 31.28 -20.50 -18.37
C VAL A 245 31.01 -21.86 -17.78
N TRP A 246 31.05 -22.92 -18.60
CA TRP A 246 30.94 -24.29 -18.14
C TRP A 246 32.33 -24.86 -17.84
N GLU A 247 32.51 -25.38 -16.63
CA GLU A 247 33.74 -26.03 -16.17
C GLU A 247 33.55 -27.54 -16.08
N GLU A 248 34.43 -28.30 -16.75
CA GLU A 248 34.46 -29.76 -16.63
C GLU A 248 35.20 -30.19 -15.37
N GLN A 249 34.57 -31.11 -14.61
CA GLN A 249 35.15 -31.71 -13.43
C GLN A 249 35.04 -33.23 -13.49
N HIS A 250 36.13 -33.88 -13.10
CA HIS A 250 36.23 -35.34 -12.95
C HIS A 250 36.11 -35.66 -11.47
N ILE A 251 35.05 -36.36 -11.08
CA ILE A 251 34.79 -36.77 -9.69
C ILE A 251 35.03 -38.27 -9.59
N ARG A 252 35.86 -38.69 -8.64
CA ARG A 252 36.13 -40.09 -8.36
C ARG A 252 35.71 -40.41 -6.94
N VAL A 253 34.79 -41.36 -6.79
CA VAL A 253 34.28 -41.83 -5.50
C VAL A 253 34.55 -43.32 -5.36
N GLU A 254 34.92 -43.74 -4.15
CA GLU A 254 35.22 -45.13 -3.87
C GLU A 254 34.46 -45.61 -2.64
N TRP A 255 33.92 -46.82 -2.74
CA TRP A 255 33.34 -47.56 -1.62
C TRP A 255 33.96 -48.95 -1.57
N SER A 256 34.01 -49.53 -0.39
CA SER A 256 34.47 -50.90 -0.20
C SER A 256 33.77 -51.52 0.99
N GLY A 257 33.67 -52.84 0.98
CA GLY A 257 33.10 -53.61 2.08
C GLY A 257 33.27 -55.09 1.87
N TYR A 258 32.56 -55.88 2.66
CA TYR A 258 32.49 -57.32 2.58
C TYR A 258 31.01 -57.72 2.53
N LEU A 259 30.64 -58.70 1.72
CA LEU A 259 29.28 -59.24 1.66
C LEU A 259 29.30 -60.76 1.69
N GLU A 260 28.48 -61.34 2.57
CA GLU A 260 28.18 -62.77 2.57
C GLU A 260 27.17 -63.11 1.47
N GLN A 261 27.10 -64.38 1.06
CA GLN A 261 26.15 -64.85 0.05
C GLN A 261 24.71 -64.43 0.37
N GLY A 262 24.02 -63.90 -0.65
CA GLY A 262 22.64 -63.45 -0.56
C GLY A 262 22.46 -62.10 0.15
N GLN A 263 23.54 -61.46 0.60
CA GLN A 263 23.49 -60.10 1.14
C GLN A 263 23.60 -59.05 0.02
N SER A 264 23.02 -57.89 0.29
CA SER A 264 23.14 -56.71 -0.57
C SER A 264 23.57 -55.50 0.24
N TYR A 265 24.33 -54.60 -0.39
CA TYR A 265 24.67 -53.29 0.14
C TYR A 265 24.16 -52.20 -0.80
N GLU A 266 23.48 -51.20 -0.25
CA GLU A 266 22.96 -50.07 -1.01
C GLU A 266 23.72 -48.78 -0.68
N ILE A 267 24.09 -48.04 -1.72
CA ILE A 267 24.75 -46.74 -1.65
C ILE A 267 23.85 -45.72 -2.34
N SER A 268 23.51 -44.64 -1.65
CA SER A 268 22.79 -43.50 -2.22
C SER A 268 23.62 -42.23 -2.18
N HIS A 269 23.66 -41.50 -3.31
CA HIS A 269 24.31 -40.19 -3.40
C HIS A 269 23.81 -39.39 -4.61
N GLU A 270 24.10 -38.10 -4.66
CA GLU A 270 23.67 -37.19 -5.74
C GLU A 270 24.91 -36.62 -6.46
N PRO A 271 25.36 -37.25 -7.55
CA PRO A 271 26.65 -36.92 -8.18
C PRO A 271 26.64 -35.63 -9.01
N SER A 272 25.47 -35.10 -9.35
CA SER A 272 25.26 -33.96 -10.25
C SER A 272 24.59 -32.76 -9.59
N ALA A 273 24.60 -32.66 -8.25
CA ALA A 273 24.02 -31.52 -7.54
C ALA A 273 24.65 -30.19 -8.03
N GLY A 274 23.85 -29.33 -8.67
CA GLY A 274 24.34 -28.08 -9.26
C GLY A 274 25.17 -28.24 -10.54
N ALA A 275 25.11 -29.40 -11.22
CA ALA A 275 25.91 -29.71 -12.39
C ALA A 275 25.14 -30.53 -13.43
N ARG A 276 25.66 -30.57 -14.66
CA ARG A 276 25.17 -31.43 -15.74
C ARG A 276 26.01 -32.71 -15.80
N MET A 277 25.36 -33.87 -15.80
CA MET A 277 26.06 -35.15 -15.89
C MET A 277 26.45 -35.45 -17.34
N ILE A 278 27.71 -35.74 -17.62
CA ILE A 278 28.17 -36.05 -19.00
C ILE A 278 28.46 -37.53 -19.16
N GLN A 279 29.14 -38.10 -18.17
CA GLN A 279 29.57 -39.49 -18.23
C GLN A 279 29.67 -40.09 -16.84
N VAL A 280 29.39 -41.38 -16.76
CA VAL A 280 29.74 -42.23 -15.62
C VAL A 280 30.53 -43.45 -16.11
N ASN A 281 31.53 -43.84 -15.34
CA ASN A 281 32.20 -45.12 -15.45
C ASN A 281 32.35 -45.72 -14.05
N ALA A 282 31.70 -46.85 -13.82
CA ALA A 282 31.74 -47.58 -12.57
C ALA A 282 32.39 -48.94 -12.78
N THR A 283 33.29 -49.31 -11.87
CA THR A 283 33.92 -50.64 -11.85
C THR A 283 33.82 -51.21 -10.45
N LEU A 284 33.12 -52.33 -10.32
CA LEU A 284 33.15 -53.20 -9.15
C LEU A 284 34.30 -54.19 -9.32
N ILE A 285 35.15 -54.31 -8.30
CA ILE A 285 36.29 -55.22 -8.26
C ILE A 285 36.14 -56.08 -7.00
N LEU A 286 36.19 -57.40 -7.16
CA LEU A 286 36.24 -58.33 -6.03
C LEU A 286 37.69 -58.61 -5.64
N ALA A 287 37.97 -58.74 -4.34
CA ALA A 287 39.24 -59.24 -3.88
C ALA A 287 39.35 -60.74 -4.22
N ARG A 288 40.57 -61.26 -4.20
CA ARG A 288 40.79 -62.71 -4.30
C ARG A 288 41.12 -63.25 -2.93
N ASP A 289 40.34 -64.22 -2.49
CA ASP A 289 40.72 -65.07 -1.39
C ASP A 289 41.76 -66.08 -1.86
N ILE A 290 43.01 -65.84 -1.46
CA ILE A 290 44.18 -66.63 -1.91
C ILE A 290 44.22 -67.94 -1.11
N LEU A 291 43.31 -68.86 -1.39
CA LEU A 291 43.44 -70.25 -0.98
C LEU A 291 44.17 -71.05 -2.07
N PRO A 292 44.97 -72.09 -1.72
CA PRO A 292 45.86 -72.80 -2.65
C PRO A 292 45.16 -73.68 -3.70
N ILE A 293 43.84 -73.58 -3.83
CA ILE A 293 43.01 -74.41 -4.71
C ILE A 293 42.17 -73.44 -5.57
N MET A 294 42.07 -73.68 -6.87
CA MET A 294 41.22 -72.91 -7.79
C MET A 294 39.77 -73.40 -7.63
N TRP A 295 39.01 -72.78 -6.72
CA TRP A 295 37.56 -73.01 -6.59
C TRP A 295 36.80 -72.13 -7.61
N PRO A 296 35.56 -72.49 -8.00
CA PRO A 296 34.69 -71.63 -8.80
C PRO A 296 34.52 -70.23 -8.21
N GLU A 297 34.25 -69.26 -9.06
CA GLU A 297 34.30 -67.83 -8.76
C GLU A 297 33.00 -67.30 -8.16
N ASP A 298 33.11 -66.32 -7.25
CA ASP A 298 31.96 -65.57 -6.75
C ASP A 298 31.37 -64.68 -7.85
N ASN A 299 30.05 -64.72 -7.95
CA ASN A 299 29.28 -63.82 -8.80
C ASN A 299 28.60 -62.75 -7.95
N PHE A 300 29.07 -61.52 -8.13
CA PHE A 300 28.42 -60.33 -7.61
C PHE A 300 27.72 -59.60 -8.75
N THR A 301 26.58 -59.01 -8.46
CA THR A 301 25.91 -58.08 -9.36
C THR A 301 26.00 -56.66 -8.82
N LEU A 302 26.52 -55.76 -9.66
CA LEU A 302 26.41 -54.32 -9.50
C LEU A 302 25.15 -53.84 -10.22
N SER A 303 24.22 -53.24 -9.49
CA SER A 303 23.03 -52.60 -10.05
C SER A 303 23.08 -51.10 -9.82
N LEU A 304 22.64 -50.33 -10.81
CA LEU A 304 22.42 -48.89 -10.72
C LEU A 304 20.95 -48.58 -11.03
N ASN A 305 20.34 -47.78 -10.18
CA ASN A 305 19.01 -47.20 -10.39
C ASN A 305 19.07 -45.68 -10.23
N VAL A 306 18.56 -44.95 -11.23
CA VAL A 306 18.43 -43.49 -11.26
C VAL A 306 16.96 -43.13 -11.51
N PRO A 307 16.13 -43.04 -10.44
CA PRO A 307 14.68 -42.91 -10.55
C PRO A 307 14.21 -41.77 -11.46
N GLU A 308 14.81 -40.59 -11.33
CA GLU A 308 14.41 -39.37 -12.05
C GLU A 308 14.50 -39.50 -13.58
N THR A 309 15.38 -40.38 -14.07
CA THR A 309 15.53 -40.66 -15.50
C THR A 309 14.88 -41.97 -15.92
N GLY A 310 14.44 -42.79 -14.97
CA GLY A 310 14.05 -44.17 -15.21
C GLY A 310 15.20 -45.07 -15.66
N TRP A 311 16.46 -44.63 -15.58
CA TRP A 311 17.59 -45.46 -15.97
C TRP A 311 17.88 -46.50 -14.91
N SER A 312 17.82 -47.77 -15.31
CA SER A 312 18.23 -48.91 -14.48
C SER A 312 19.08 -49.86 -15.31
N ILE A 313 20.20 -50.29 -14.75
CA ILE A 313 21.13 -51.20 -15.41
C ILE A 313 21.82 -52.06 -14.35
N PHE A 314 22.23 -53.26 -14.72
CA PHE A 314 23.04 -54.11 -13.88
C PHE A 314 24.17 -54.73 -14.70
N ALA A 315 25.26 -55.07 -14.02
CA ALA A 315 26.39 -55.81 -14.55
C ALA A 315 26.83 -56.84 -13.52
N SER A 316 27.03 -58.07 -13.95
CA SER A 316 27.56 -59.13 -13.09
C SER A 316 29.07 -59.25 -13.28
N THR A 317 29.77 -59.71 -12.25
CA THR A 317 31.21 -59.95 -12.32
C THR A 317 31.52 -61.07 -13.31
N HIS A 318 32.57 -60.89 -14.08
CA HIS A 318 33.11 -61.90 -14.98
C HIS A 318 34.61 -62.06 -14.72
N HIS A 319 35.14 -63.23 -15.04
CA HIS A 319 36.55 -63.55 -14.85
C HIS A 319 37.18 -64.02 -16.16
N ASP A 320 37.68 -63.05 -16.93
CA ASP A 320 38.29 -63.34 -18.23
C ASP A 320 39.71 -63.94 -18.08
N ASN A 321 40.38 -63.70 -16.96
CA ASN A 321 41.74 -64.16 -16.69
C ASN A 321 41.89 -64.69 -15.26
N LEU A 322 42.18 -66.00 -15.12
CA LEU A 322 42.40 -66.71 -13.86
C LEU A 322 43.47 -66.11 -12.93
N THR A 323 44.27 -65.15 -13.41
CA THR A 323 45.28 -64.43 -12.62
C THR A 323 44.85 -63.03 -12.16
N GLU A 324 43.71 -62.51 -12.61
CA GLU A 324 43.21 -61.17 -12.28
C GLU A 324 42.02 -61.25 -11.31
N ASN A 325 41.60 -60.10 -10.78
CA ASN A 325 40.42 -60.02 -9.92
C ASN A 325 39.14 -60.01 -10.79
N ALA A 326 38.08 -60.66 -10.32
CA ALA A 326 36.78 -60.59 -10.99
C ALA A 326 36.26 -59.14 -10.94
N SER A 327 35.65 -58.68 -12.04
CA SER A 327 35.13 -57.32 -12.12
C SER A 327 33.84 -57.21 -12.92
N ALA A 328 33.05 -56.19 -12.61
CA ALA A 328 31.87 -55.78 -13.35
C ALA A 328 31.96 -54.29 -13.65
N SER A 329 31.56 -53.85 -14.83
CA SER A 329 31.59 -52.43 -15.20
C SER A 329 30.25 -51.94 -15.73
N ILE A 330 29.89 -50.71 -15.36
CA ILE A 330 28.77 -49.96 -15.90
C ILE A 330 29.32 -48.63 -16.39
N ASP A 331 29.30 -48.41 -17.70
CA ASP A 331 29.65 -47.15 -18.31
C ASP A 331 28.49 -46.55 -19.10
N ARG A 332 28.43 -45.23 -19.11
CA ARG A 332 27.54 -44.48 -19.98
C ARG A 332 28.16 -43.11 -20.27
N GLY A 333 28.53 -42.88 -21.52
CA GLY A 333 28.86 -41.56 -22.05
C GLY A 333 27.65 -40.86 -22.65
N ASP A 334 27.87 -39.63 -23.12
CA ASP A 334 26.89 -38.80 -23.82
C ASP A 334 25.55 -38.72 -23.07
N MET A 335 25.62 -38.63 -21.74
CA MET A 335 24.42 -38.58 -20.90
C MET A 335 23.61 -37.31 -21.15
N ASN A 336 24.30 -36.19 -21.39
CA ASN A 336 23.74 -34.92 -21.83
C ASN A 336 24.70 -34.27 -22.85
N SER A 337 24.23 -33.24 -23.54
CA SER A 337 25.05 -32.48 -24.49
C SER A 337 26.07 -31.57 -23.79
N HIS A 338 27.16 -31.25 -24.50
CA HIS A 338 28.12 -30.24 -24.07
C HIS A 338 27.61 -28.86 -24.50
N PRO A 339 27.26 -27.97 -23.54
CA PRO A 339 26.75 -26.65 -23.85
C PRO A 339 27.84 -25.73 -24.41
N GLU A 340 27.42 -24.67 -25.12
CA GLU A 340 28.29 -23.55 -25.43
C GLU A 340 28.77 -22.88 -24.14
N SER A 341 29.96 -22.29 -24.15
CA SER A 341 30.61 -21.70 -22.98
C SER A 341 31.22 -20.35 -23.37
N ASP A 342 31.39 -19.46 -22.40
CA ASP A 342 31.90 -18.09 -22.57
C ASP A 342 30.97 -17.21 -23.43
N TYR A 343 29.72 -17.10 -22.99
CA TYR A 343 28.72 -16.22 -23.60
C TYR A 343 27.99 -15.39 -22.55
N THR A 344 27.43 -14.27 -22.98
CA THR A 344 26.67 -13.35 -22.13
C THR A 344 25.17 -13.55 -22.29
N ILE A 345 24.44 -13.53 -21.17
CA ILE A 345 22.98 -13.65 -21.15
C ILE A 345 22.39 -12.75 -20.06
N THR A 346 21.16 -12.28 -20.29
CA THR A 346 20.42 -11.51 -19.29
C THR A 346 19.52 -12.40 -18.44
N ALA A 347 19.51 -12.17 -17.14
CA ALA A 347 18.61 -12.84 -16.20
C ALA A 347 18.32 -11.93 -15.01
N ASP A 348 17.25 -12.23 -14.26
CA ASP A 348 16.88 -11.45 -13.08
C ASP A 348 17.81 -11.77 -11.89
N SER A 349 18.33 -13.00 -11.81
CA SER A 349 19.29 -13.42 -10.79
C SER A 349 20.26 -14.48 -11.32
N SER A 350 21.42 -14.62 -10.67
CA SER A 350 22.39 -15.67 -10.98
C SER A 350 21.87 -17.06 -10.61
N GLU A 351 21.16 -17.17 -9.49
CA GLU A 351 20.55 -18.41 -9.00
C GLU A 351 19.54 -18.95 -10.02
N GLY A 352 18.58 -18.11 -10.43
CA GLY A 352 17.56 -18.48 -11.41
C GLY A 352 18.16 -18.77 -12.79
N LEU A 353 19.26 -18.12 -13.16
CA LEU A 353 20.00 -18.44 -14.37
C LEU A 353 20.63 -19.84 -14.30
N VAL A 354 21.32 -20.18 -13.20
CA VAL A 354 21.91 -21.51 -13.00
C VAL A 354 20.82 -22.59 -13.02
N GLU A 355 19.70 -22.36 -12.34
CA GLU A 355 18.57 -23.29 -12.33
C GLU A 355 18.03 -23.53 -13.75
N ASN A 356 17.86 -22.48 -14.55
CA ASN A 356 17.42 -22.59 -15.93
C ASN A 356 18.41 -23.37 -16.81
N LEU A 357 19.71 -23.12 -16.66
CA LEU A 357 20.78 -23.81 -17.41
C LEU A 357 20.83 -25.31 -17.08
N LEU A 358 20.59 -25.69 -15.83
CA LEU A 358 20.56 -27.08 -15.40
C LEU A 358 19.25 -27.78 -15.79
N ASN A 359 18.17 -27.02 -15.98
CA ASN A 359 16.85 -27.56 -16.34
C ASN A 359 16.50 -27.46 -17.83
N GLU A 360 17.51 -27.25 -18.68
CA GLU A 360 17.30 -27.20 -20.13
C GLU A 360 16.58 -28.47 -20.65
N PRO A 361 15.57 -28.31 -21.53
CA PRO A 361 14.82 -29.45 -22.05
C PRO A 361 15.73 -30.47 -22.75
N GLY A 362 15.74 -31.70 -22.24
CA GLY A 362 16.56 -32.79 -22.78
C GLY A 362 17.93 -32.96 -22.11
N GLU A 363 18.33 -32.04 -21.22
CA GLU A 363 19.67 -31.98 -20.63
C GLU A 363 19.70 -32.33 -19.12
N ARG A 364 18.67 -33.05 -18.67
CA ARG A 364 18.44 -33.38 -17.25
C ARG A 364 18.77 -34.84 -16.89
N PHE A 365 19.40 -35.58 -17.80
CA PHE A 365 19.68 -36.98 -17.56
C PHE A 365 20.74 -37.14 -16.46
N GLY A 366 20.51 -38.01 -15.47
CA GLY A 366 21.43 -38.24 -14.37
C GLY A 366 21.31 -37.24 -13.22
N GLN A 367 20.28 -36.39 -13.19
CA GLN A 367 19.94 -35.55 -12.03
C GLN A 367 19.30 -36.38 -10.90
N GLY A 368 19.38 -35.85 -9.68
CA GLY A 368 18.80 -36.46 -8.47
C GLY A 368 19.64 -37.60 -7.90
N THR A 369 19.05 -38.33 -6.95
CA THR A 369 19.74 -39.39 -6.21
C THR A 369 19.93 -40.64 -7.05
N TRP A 370 21.16 -41.17 -7.04
CA TRP A 370 21.52 -42.45 -7.64
C TRP A 370 21.61 -43.51 -6.55
N TYR A 371 21.11 -44.71 -6.84
CA TYR A 371 21.14 -45.86 -5.95
C TYR A 371 21.98 -46.95 -6.60
N TRP A 372 23.10 -47.27 -5.97
CA TRP A 372 23.93 -48.42 -6.35
C TRP A 372 23.64 -49.56 -5.39
N THR A 373 23.36 -50.74 -5.93
CA THR A 373 23.16 -51.96 -5.13
C THR A 373 24.20 -52.98 -5.55
N ILE A 374 24.95 -53.49 -4.58
CA ILE A 374 25.90 -54.58 -4.77
C ILE A 374 25.30 -55.80 -4.11
N THR A 375 25.12 -56.88 -4.85
CA THR A 375 24.53 -58.13 -4.35
C THR A 375 25.50 -59.28 -4.57
N ALA A 376 25.72 -60.08 -3.54
CA ALA A 376 26.44 -61.35 -3.63
C ALA A 376 25.45 -62.45 -4.08
N ASP A 377 25.38 -62.75 -5.38
CA ASP A 377 24.35 -63.64 -5.95
C ASP A 377 24.67 -65.12 -5.75
N GLN A 378 25.92 -65.51 -6.00
CA GLN A 378 26.42 -66.88 -5.85
C GLN A 378 27.87 -66.84 -5.41
N CYS A 379 28.15 -67.20 -4.16
CA CYS A 379 29.51 -67.35 -3.63
C CYS A 379 29.92 -68.83 -3.53
N ASP A 380 29.06 -69.75 -4.03
CA ASP A 380 29.27 -71.19 -3.81
C ASP A 380 30.07 -71.80 -4.98
N PRO A 381 31.19 -72.44 -4.68
CA PRO A 381 31.82 -73.33 -5.63
C PRO A 381 31.01 -74.62 -5.86
N ASP A 382 30.34 -74.74 -7.01
CA ASP A 382 29.71 -75.98 -7.47
C ASP A 382 30.69 -77.19 -7.44
N LEU A 383 30.80 -77.96 -6.35
CA LEU A 383 31.25 -79.36 -6.38
C LEU A 383 30.87 -80.19 -5.12
N PRO A 384 30.73 -81.53 -5.29
CA PRO A 384 30.04 -82.40 -4.35
C PRO A 384 30.98 -82.91 -3.24
N VAL A 385 30.40 -83.11 -2.07
CA VAL A 385 30.91 -83.83 -0.88
C VAL A 385 31.36 -82.90 0.24
N ASP A 386 30.45 -82.76 1.22
CA ASP A 386 30.61 -82.30 2.61
C ASP A 386 30.00 -80.94 3.05
N ASP A 387 28.98 -80.40 2.36
CA ASP A 387 28.00 -79.40 2.85
C ASP A 387 28.57 -78.19 3.65
N VAL A 388 29.86 -77.87 3.51
CA VAL A 388 30.55 -76.76 4.17
C VAL A 388 31.28 -75.97 3.10
N ASP A 389 30.67 -74.87 2.71
CA ASP A 389 31.26 -73.85 1.85
C ASP A 389 32.47 -73.20 2.54
N PRO A 390 33.68 -73.24 1.96
CA PRO A 390 34.87 -72.62 2.54
C PRO A 390 34.91 -71.10 2.39
N ASP A 391 34.10 -70.50 1.50
CA ASP A 391 34.10 -69.06 1.22
C ASP A 391 32.68 -68.49 1.33
N GLN A 392 32.38 -67.84 2.45
CA GLN A 392 31.02 -67.34 2.72
C GLN A 392 30.73 -66.01 2.02
N GLY A 393 31.72 -65.37 1.38
CA GLY A 393 31.57 -64.03 0.83
C GLY A 393 32.90 -63.34 0.50
N ASN A 394 32.84 -62.20 -0.19
CA ASN A 394 34.03 -61.56 -0.72
C ASN A 394 34.14 -60.08 -0.35
N ASP A 395 35.38 -59.62 -0.18
CA ASP A 395 35.69 -58.20 -0.11
C ASP A 395 35.46 -57.59 -1.51
N TRP A 396 34.77 -56.47 -1.55
CA TRP A 396 34.47 -55.75 -2.77
C TRP A 396 34.94 -54.29 -2.69
N LYS A 397 35.29 -53.75 -3.85
CA LYS A 397 35.60 -52.33 -4.04
C LYS A 397 34.85 -51.80 -5.26
N LEU A 398 34.02 -50.80 -5.05
CA LEU A 398 33.35 -50.05 -6.12
C LEU A 398 34.08 -48.73 -6.32
N VAL A 399 34.58 -48.49 -7.54
CA VAL A 399 35.14 -47.22 -7.98
C VAL A 399 34.19 -46.62 -9.00
N VAL A 400 33.75 -45.38 -8.80
CA VAL A 400 32.91 -44.67 -9.76
C VAL A 400 33.55 -43.34 -10.10
N GLU A 401 33.70 -43.12 -11.40
CA GLU A 401 34.23 -41.90 -12.00
C GLU A 401 33.11 -41.21 -12.78
N PHE A 402 32.89 -39.93 -12.46
CA PHE A 402 31.92 -39.07 -13.13
C PHE A 402 32.64 -37.95 -13.87
N VAL A 403 32.13 -37.62 -15.05
CA VAL A 403 32.44 -36.36 -15.73
C VAL A 403 31.19 -35.48 -15.64
N ILE A 404 31.33 -34.32 -15.03
CA ILE A 404 30.25 -33.33 -14.88
C ILE A 404 30.68 -31.97 -15.44
N LEU A 405 29.70 -31.17 -15.85
CA LEU A 405 29.88 -29.77 -16.21
C LEU A 405 29.17 -28.87 -15.20
N ILE A 406 29.91 -27.96 -14.59
CA ILE A 406 29.39 -27.00 -13.61
C ILE A 406 29.25 -25.63 -14.29
N PRO A 407 28.05 -25.03 -14.31
CA PRO A 407 27.89 -23.66 -14.80
C PRO A 407 28.47 -22.68 -13.78
N ARG A 408 29.44 -21.86 -14.21
CA ARG A 408 29.95 -20.70 -13.50
C ARG A 408 29.34 -19.45 -14.09
N VAL A 409 28.57 -18.75 -13.27
CA VAL A 409 27.89 -17.52 -13.64
C VAL A 409 28.53 -16.36 -12.91
N SER A 410 28.90 -15.31 -13.64
CA SER A 410 29.47 -14.09 -13.06
C SER A 410 28.76 -12.86 -13.62
N GLU A 411 28.36 -11.92 -12.76
CA GLU A 411 27.74 -10.68 -13.22
C GLU A 411 28.77 -9.82 -13.94
N ILE A 412 28.42 -9.36 -15.14
CA ILE A 412 29.20 -8.37 -15.87
C ILE A 412 28.54 -7.02 -15.60
N GLY A 413 29.30 -6.08 -15.02
CA GLY A 413 28.80 -4.73 -14.79
C GLY A 413 28.32 -4.06 -16.07
N VAL A 414 27.32 -3.18 -15.93
CA VAL A 414 26.83 -2.30 -17.00
C VAL A 414 27.88 -1.26 -17.36
#